data_AF-A0A3C1IK24-F1
#
_entry.id   AF-A0A3C1IK24-F1
#
_cell.length_a   1.000
_cell.length_b   1.000
_cell.length_c   1.000
_cell.angle_alpha   90.00
_cell.angle_beta   90.00
_cell.angle_gamma   90.00
#
_symmetry.space_group_name_H-M   'P 1'
#
loop_
_entity.id
_entity.type
_entity.pdbx_description
1 polymer ?
#
loop_
_entity_poly.entity_id
_entity_poly.type
_entity_poly.pdbx_seq_one_letter_code
_entity_poly.pdbx_strand_id
1 'polypeptide(L)'
;MTQNKKLFIKTYGCQMNVYDSERMAEALGSEGYVETKTPDDADMILLNTCHIREKAAEKIYSELGRYKGFKAQNPDLKIGVAGCVAQAEGAEIMRRQPMVDLVVGPQSYHRLPALEAKVRAGEKA
;
A
#
# COMPACT_ATOMS: atom_id res chain seq x y z
N MET A 1 -7.01 3.44 25.93
CA MET A 1 -5.75 3.43 25.16
C MET A 1 -6.14 3.15 23.73
N THR A 2 -6.10 4.15 22.85
CA THR A 2 -6.30 3.92 21.41
C THR A 2 -5.12 3.07 20.93
N GLN A 3 -5.38 1.83 20.50
CA GLN A 3 -4.33 1.00 19.92
C GLN A 3 -3.84 1.65 18.63
N ASN A 4 -2.52 1.77 18.49
CA ASN A 4 -1.91 2.27 17.25
C ASN A 4 -2.16 1.26 16.13
N LYS A 5 -2.52 1.78 14.96
CA LYS A 5 -2.74 0.97 13.75
C LYS A 5 -1.40 0.46 13.24
N LYS A 6 -1.38 -0.71 12.62
CA LYS A 6 -0.16 -1.36 12.14
C LYS A 6 -0.03 -1.21 10.63
N LEU A 7 1.11 -0.67 10.19
CA LEU A 7 1.43 -0.46 8.79
C LEU A 7 2.55 -1.41 8.36
N PHE A 8 2.30 -2.23 7.36
CA PHE A 8 3.34 -3.04 6.72
C PHE A 8 3.67 -2.46 5.35
N ILE A 9 4.91 -2.02 5.13
CA ILE A 9 5.37 -1.53 3.83
C ILE A 9 6.32 -2.55 3.21
N LYS A 10 5.96 -3.04 2.02
CA LYS A 10 6.84 -3.87 1.21
C LYS A 10 7.40 -3.06 0.06
N THR A 11 8.71 -2.84 0.09
CA THR A 11 9.41 -2.01 -0.89
C THR A 11 10.13 -2.86 -1.93
N TYR A 12 9.94 -2.52 -3.20
CA TYR A 12 10.63 -3.08 -4.35
C TYR A 12 11.21 -1.95 -5.19
N GLY A 13 12.49 -2.04 -5.57
CA GLY A 13 13.09 -1.06 -6.46
C GLY A 13 14.42 -0.53 -5.94
N CYS A 14 14.60 0.79 -6.01
CA CYS A 14 15.86 1.45 -5.72
C CYS A 14 15.81 2.20 -4.38
N GLN A 15 16.91 2.90 -4.06
CA GLN A 15 17.00 3.75 -2.86
C GLN A 15 15.91 4.82 -2.79
N MET A 16 15.43 5.31 -3.94
CA MET A 16 14.32 6.26 -3.97
C MET A 16 13.01 5.63 -3.48
N ASN A 17 12.75 4.35 -3.74
CA ASN A 17 11.59 3.67 -3.17
C ASN A 17 11.74 3.45 -1.66
N VAL A 18 12.96 3.21 -1.16
CA VAL A 18 13.20 3.12 0.30
C VAL A 18 12.89 4.45 0.95
N TYR A 19 13.44 5.54 0.41
CA TYR A 19 13.15 6.91 0.86
C TYR A 19 11.65 7.22 0.80
N ASP A 20 10.98 6.92 -0.32
CA ASP A 20 9.53 7.13 -0.43
C ASP A 20 8.77 6.33 0.63
N SER A 21 9.17 5.09 0.93
CA SER A 21 8.54 4.27 1.97
C SER A 21 8.69 4.87 3.36
N GLU A 22 9.86 5.43 3.70
CA GLU A 22 10.05 6.16 4.96
C GLU A 22 9.11 7.37 5.03
N ARG A 23 8.98 8.14 3.94
CA ARG A 23 8.03 9.26 3.87
C ARG A 23 6.57 8.84 3.97
N MET A 24 6.22 7.69 3.41
CA MET A 24 4.87 7.12 3.53
C MET A 24 4.56 6.72 4.97
N ALA A 25 5.51 6.10 5.67
CA ALA A 25 5.39 5.77 7.08
C ALA A 25 5.23 7.03 7.96
N GLU A 26 6.05 8.06 7.73
CA GLU A 26 5.93 9.35 8.41
C GLU A 26 4.54 9.98 8.19
N ALA A 27 4.07 10.03 6.93
CA ALA A 27 2.78 10.62 6.59
C ALA A 27 1.62 9.89 7.29
N LEU A 28 1.60 8.56 7.25
CA LEU A 28 0.56 7.77 7.92
C LEU A 28 0.72 7.72 9.44
N GLY A 29 1.90 8.02 9.97
CA GLY A 29 2.13 8.18 11.41
C GLY A 29 1.23 9.26 12.03
N SER A 30 0.94 10.33 11.28
CA SER A 30 -0.02 11.37 11.70
C SER A 30 -1.46 10.86 11.86
N GLU A 31 -1.79 9.75 11.20
CA GLU A 31 -3.08 9.05 11.26
C GLU A 31 -3.10 7.92 12.30
N GLY A 32 -2.06 7.82 13.14
CA GLY A 32 -1.94 6.82 14.20
C GLY A 32 -1.38 5.47 13.76
N TYR A 33 -0.78 5.38 12.57
CA TYR A 33 -0.08 4.18 12.13
C TYR A 33 1.33 4.08 12.74
N VAL A 34 1.74 2.84 13.02
CA VAL A 34 3.10 2.46 13.40
C VAL A 34 3.51 1.27 12.56
N GLU A 35 4.76 1.26 12.11
CA GLU A 35 5.26 0.18 11.26
C GLU A 35 5.28 -1.17 12.00
N THR A 36 4.95 -2.23 11.26
CA THR A 36 5.14 -3.63 11.65
C THR A 36 6.04 -4.34 10.63
N LYS A 37 6.69 -5.42 11.07
CA LYS A 37 7.60 -6.23 10.24
C LYS A 37 6.90 -7.37 9.51
N THR A 38 5.65 -7.64 9.86
CA THR A 38 4.87 -8.80 9.37
C THR A 38 3.56 -8.31 8.77
N PRO A 39 3.13 -8.85 7.63
CA PRO A 39 1.81 -8.56 7.08
C PRO A 39 0.67 -9.12 7.94
N ASP A 40 0.92 -10.17 8.72
CA ASP A 40 -0.04 -10.82 9.61
C ASP A 40 -0.61 -9.88 10.68
N ASP A 41 0.21 -8.95 11.17
CA ASP A 41 -0.17 -8.00 12.22
C ASP A 41 -0.65 -6.66 11.65
N ALA A 42 -0.81 -6.53 10.32
CA ALA A 42 -1.06 -5.25 9.67
C ALA A 42 -2.56 -4.88 9.63
N ASP A 43 -2.86 -3.61 9.88
CA ASP A 43 -4.15 -2.98 9.54
C ASP A 43 -4.13 -2.38 8.13
N MET A 44 -2.93 -2.06 7.63
CA MET A 44 -2.69 -1.65 6.25
C MET A 44 -1.41 -2.28 5.69
N ILE A 45 -1.49 -2.81 4.47
CA ILE A 45 -0.35 -3.24 3.67
C ILE A 45 -0.14 -2.28 2.50
N LEU A 46 1.06 -1.73 2.35
CA LEU A 46 1.48 -0.91 1.20
C LEU A 46 2.56 -1.60 0.38
N LEU A 47 2.30 -1.82 -0.90
CA LEU A 47 3.29 -2.30 -1.87
C LEU A 47 3.91 -1.11 -2.62
N ASN A 48 5.12 -0.69 -2.27
CA ASN A 48 5.84 0.37 -2.99
C ASN A 48 6.78 -0.23 -4.03
N THR A 49 6.59 0.09 -5.31
CA THR A 49 7.41 -0.51 -6.37
C THR A 49 7.89 0.49 -7.43
N CYS A 50 9.08 0.23 -7.99
CA CYS A 50 9.58 0.91 -9.18
C CYS A 50 9.03 0.30 -10.48
N HIS A 51 8.99 1.08 -11.57
CA HIS A 51 8.51 0.64 -12.88
C HIS A 51 9.64 0.30 -13.87
N ILE A 52 10.88 0.70 -13.60
CA ILE A 52 12.00 0.61 -14.56
C ILE A 52 12.57 -0.81 -14.74
N ARG A 53 12.09 -1.79 -13.96
CA ARG A 53 12.57 -3.17 -14.03
C ARG A 53 11.57 -4.03 -14.79
N GLU A 54 12.09 -4.91 -15.63
CA GLU A 54 11.30 -5.96 -16.25
C GLU A 54 10.55 -6.74 -15.15
N LYS A 55 9.26 -7.05 -15.38
CA LYS A 55 8.40 -7.83 -14.46
C LYS A 55 8.02 -7.17 -13.13
N ALA A 56 8.24 -5.86 -12.95
CA ALA A 56 7.82 -5.17 -11.73
C ALA A 56 6.30 -5.30 -11.47
N ALA A 57 5.49 -5.20 -12.52
CA ALA A 57 4.05 -5.40 -12.47
C ALA A 57 3.66 -6.83 -12.11
N GLU A 58 4.26 -7.83 -12.77
CA GLU A 58 4.03 -9.26 -12.46
C GLU A 58 4.31 -9.55 -10.98
N LYS A 59 5.37 -8.97 -10.42
CA LYS A 59 5.71 -9.12 -9.01
C LYS A 59 4.65 -8.53 -8.09
N ILE A 60 4.11 -7.35 -8.43
CA ILE A 60 2.98 -6.74 -7.70
C ILE A 60 1.78 -7.68 -7.70
N TYR A 61 1.37 -8.19 -8.87
CA TYR A 61 0.23 -9.10 -8.96
C TYR A 61 0.46 -10.40 -8.17
N SER A 62 1.69 -10.93 -8.16
CA SER A 62 2.03 -12.10 -7.36
C SER A 62 1.90 -11.84 -5.86
N GLU A 63 2.39 -10.71 -5.36
CA GLU A 63 2.25 -10.35 -3.94
C GLU A 63 0.79 -10.07 -3.55
N LEU A 64 0.04 -9.35 -4.40
CA LEU A 64 -1.40 -9.14 -4.18
C LEU A 64 -2.16 -10.47 -4.08
N GLY A 65 -1.80 -11.45 -4.91
CA GLY A 65 -2.35 -12.80 -4.82
C GLY A 65 -2.12 -13.47 -3.47
N ARG A 66 -0.95 -13.26 -2.85
CA ARG A 66 -0.64 -13.77 -1.49
C ARG A 66 -1.45 -13.06 -0.41
N TYR A 67 -1.69 -11.76 -0.56
CA TYR A 67 -2.46 -10.97 0.42
C TYR A 67 -3.96 -11.25 0.42
N LYS A 68 -4.47 -11.97 -0.58
CA LYS A 68 -5.87 -12.40 -0.61
C LYS A 68 -6.24 -13.22 0.63
N GLY A 69 -5.34 -14.06 1.14
CA GLY A 69 -5.57 -14.85 2.35
C GLY A 69 -5.70 -13.98 3.60
N PHE A 70 -4.84 -12.96 3.73
CA PHE A 70 -4.86 -12.01 4.84
C PHE A 70 -6.17 -11.22 4.88
N LYS A 71 -6.64 -10.72 3.72
CA LYS A 71 -7.91 -10.00 3.64
C LYS A 71 -9.13 -10.88 3.86
N ALA A 72 -9.03 -12.19 3.59
CA ALA A 72 -10.07 -13.14 3.93
C ALA A 72 -10.16 -13.39 5.45
N GLN A 73 -9.03 -13.33 6.17
CA GLN A 73 -8.97 -13.47 7.63
C GLN A 73 -9.34 -12.17 8.34
N ASN A 74 -8.96 -11.02 7.78
CA ASN A 74 -9.28 -9.70 8.26
C ASN A 74 -9.91 -8.86 7.12
N PRO A 75 -11.26 -8.82 7.01
CA PRO A 75 -11.95 -8.03 6.00
C PRO A 75 -11.68 -6.52 6.09
N ASP A 76 -11.28 -6.02 7.26
CA ASP A 76 -10.98 -4.61 7.48
C ASP A 76 -9.57 -4.22 7.04
N LEU A 77 -8.70 -5.20 6.72
CA LEU A 77 -7.35 -4.98 6.20
C LEU A 77 -7.38 -4.12 4.93
N LYS A 78 -6.63 -3.02 4.97
CA LYS A 78 -6.46 -2.13 3.83
C LYS A 78 -5.23 -2.52 3.02
N ILE A 79 -5.34 -2.50 1.70
CA ILE A 79 -4.26 -2.85 0.77
C ILE A 79 -4.10 -1.72 -0.23
N GLY A 80 -2.90 -1.14 -0.28
CA GLY A 80 -2.56 -0.10 -1.23
C GLY A 80 -1.35 -0.44 -2.09
N VAL A 81 -1.31 0.15 -3.28
CA VAL A 81 -0.14 0.07 -4.17
C VAL A 81 0.44 1.47 -4.38
N ALA A 82 1.75 1.60 -4.22
CA ALA A 82 2.49 2.85 -4.30
C ALA A 82 3.64 2.79 -5.31
N GLY A 83 4.12 3.97 -5.71
CA GLY A 83 5.31 4.13 -6.53
C GLY A 83 5.03 4.13 -8.04
N CYS A 84 6.07 3.97 -8.85
CA CYS A 84 5.98 4.20 -10.30
C CYS A 84 5.03 3.23 -11.02
N VAL A 85 4.90 1.97 -10.56
CA VAL A 85 3.92 1.03 -11.16
C VAL A 85 2.49 1.45 -10.81
N ALA A 86 2.24 1.96 -9.61
CA ALA A 86 0.94 2.51 -9.25
C ALA A 86 0.54 3.67 -10.18
N GLN A 87 1.50 4.52 -10.57
CA GLN A 87 1.25 5.58 -11.54
C GLN A 87 0.97 5.05 -12.95
N ALA A 88 1.71 4.03 -13.39
CA ALA A 88 1.59 3.49 -14.74
C ALA A 88 0.35 2.58 -14.94
N GLU A 89 0.05 1.74 -13.95
CA GLU A 89 -0.94 0.66 -14.05
C GLU A 89 -2.09 0.77 -13.04
N GLY A 90 -2.22 1.89 -12.32
CA GLY A 90 -3.19 1.99 -11.21
C GLY A 90 -4.62 1.60 -11.58
N ALA A 91 -5.13 2.06 -12.72
CA ALA A 91 -6.46 1.69 -13.20
C ALA A 91 -6.60 0.19 -13.52
N GLU A 92 -5.55 -0.41 -14.09
CA GLU A 92 -5.49 -1.83 -14.40
C GLU A 92 -5.46 -2.68 -13.12
N ILE A 93 -4.63 -2.28 -12.15
CA ILE A 93 -4.52 -2.91 -10.83
C ILE A 93 -5.88 -2.90 -10.13
N MET A 94 -6.53 -1.74 -10.06
CA MET A 94 -7.84 -1.61 -9.42
C MET A 94 -8.93 -2.45 -10.08
N ARG A 95 -8.87 -2.61 -11.42
CA ARG A 95 -9.80 -3.47 -12.18
C ARG A 95 -9.53 -4.95 -11.96
N ARG A 96 -8.26 -5.38 -12.01
CA ARG A 96 -7.86 -6.79 -11.91
C ARG A 96 -7.81 -7.32 -10.48
N GLN A 97 -7.57 -6.45 -9.51
CA GLN A 97 -7.42 -6.77 -8.09
C GLN A 97 -8.39 -5.93 -7.26
N PRO A 98 -9.70 -6.31 -7.20
CA PRO A 98 -10.70 -5.54 -6.46
C PRO A 98 -10.43 -5.42 -4.96
N MET A 99 -9.52 -6.22 -4.41
CA MET A 99 -9.07 -6.14 -3.03
C MET A 99 -8.15 -4.95 -2.74
N VAL A 100 -7.59 -4.30 -3.76
CA VAL A 100 -6.81 -3.07 -3.61
C VAL A 100 -7.79 -1.93 -3.32
N ASP A 101 -7.54 -1.23 -2.23
CA ASP A 101 -8.37 -0.14 -1.74
C ASP A 101 -7.87 1.22 -2.20
N LEU A 102 -6.54 1.39 -2.33
CA LEU A 102 -5.95 2.63 -2.82
C LEU A 102 -4.74 2.45 -3.75
N VAL A 103 -4.53 3.43 -4.63
CA VAL A 103 -3.34 3.53 -5.46
C VAL A 103 -2.74 4.93 -5.39
N VAL A 104 -1.42 5.03 -5.17
CA VAL A 104 -0.72 6.32 -5.10
C VAL A 104 0.56 6.32 -5.95
N GLY A 105 0.70 7.29 -6.85
CA GLY A 105 1.92 7.44 -7.63
C GLY A 105 3.15 7.81 -6.78
N PRO A 106 4.36 7.74 -7.36
CA PRO A 106 5.56 8.22 -6.69
C PRO A 106 5.43 9.72 -6.39
N GLN A 107 6.15 10.20 -5.36
CA GLN A 107 6.13 11.61 -4.91
C GLN A 107 4.74 12.17 -4.51
N SER A 108 3.69 11.35 -4.57
CA SER A 108 2.33 11.69 -4.14
C SER A 108 2.01 11.18 -2.73
N TYR A 109 3.00 10.67 -1.99
CA TYR A 109 2.83 10.08 -0.66
C TYR A 109 2.21 11.04 0.36
N HIS A 110 2.37 12.36 0.19
CA HIS A 110 1.73 13.36 1.03
C HIS A 110 0.19 13.31 0.98
N ARG A 111 -0.38 12.67 -0.06
CA ARG A 111 -1.83 12.45 -0.19
C ARG A 111 -2.32 11.21 0.55
N LEU A 112 -1.42 10.32 1.01
CA LEU A 112 -1.79 9.07 1.66
C LEU A 112 -2.76 9.23 2.83
N PRO A 113 -2.60 10.21 3.75
CA PRO A 113 -3.56 10.40 4.84
C PRO A 113 -4.99 10.64 4.34
N ALA A 114 -5.14 11.47 3.30
CA ALA A 114 -6.44 11.75 2.70
C ALA A 114 -7.02 10.55 1.95
N LEU A 115 -6.19 9.78 1.23
CA LEU A 115 -6.61 8.56 0.53
C LEU A 115 -7.02 7.47 1.54
N GLU A 116 -6.26 7.30 2.61
CA GLU A 116 -6.55 6.35 3.67
C GLU A 116 -7.85 6.71 4.39
N ALA A 117 -8.12 8.00 4.64
CA ALA A 117 -9.38 8.45 5.22
C ALA A 117 -10.59 8.07 4.34
N LYS A 118 -10.48 8.23 3.01
CA LYS A 118 -11.52 7.78 2.07
C LYS A 118 -11.72 6.26 2.10
N VAL A 119 -10.63 5.51 2.14
CA VAL A 119 -10.67 4.04 2.26
C VAL A 119 -11.31 3.58 3.56
N ARG A 120 -11.10 4.30 4.67
CA ARG A 120 -11.80 4.05 5.93
C ARG A 120 -13.30 4.33 5.84
N ALA A 121 -13.71 5.29 5.03
CA ALA A 121 -15.12 5.59 4.75
C ALA A 121 -15.79 4.59 3.77
N GLY A 122 -15.04 3.61 3.26
CA GLY A 122 -15.54 2.57 2.35
C GLY A 122 -15.40 2.91 0.87
N GLU A 123 -14.70 3.99 0.53
CA GLU A 123 -14.42 4.38 -0.85
C GLU A 123 -13.11 3.76 -1.35
N LYS A 124 -13.01 3.55 -2.66
CA LYS A 124 -11.72 3.25 -3.31
C LYS A 124 -11.04 4.55 -3.73
N ALA A 125 -9.73 4.65 -3.53
CA ALA A 125 -9.00 5.92 -3.62
C ALA A 125 -7.79 5.90 -4.56
#